data_AF-A0A174DY58-F1
#
_entry.id   AF-A0A174DY58-F1
#
_cell.length_a   1.000
_cell.length_b   1.000
_cell.length_c   1.000
_cell.angle_alpha   90.00
_cell.angle_beta   90.00
_cell.angle_gamma   90.00
#
_symmetry.space_group_name_H-M   'P 1'
#
loop_
_entity.id
_entity.type
_entity.pdbx_description
1 polymer ?
#
loop_
_entity_poly.entity_id
_entity_poly.type
_entity_poly.pdbx_seq_one_letter_code
_entity_poly.pdbx_strand_id
1 'polypeptide(L)'
;MPSYLRRSAIQHALGSVSSYETWLGQWKETGVLSGRPKLTCRNHAMPVFYRDVMYREGAEGKDEAYLKLYDGHDWKWFRVYLKRTDVLYETG
;
A
#
# COMPACT_ATOMS: atom_id res chain seq x y z
N MET A 1 -11.18 -6.34 -12.20
CA MET A 1 -10.49 -5.75 -11.02
C MET A 1 -11.51 -5.23 -10.02
N PRO A 2 -11.48 -5.68 -8.75
CA PRO A 2 -12.42 -5.24 -7.72
C PRO A 2 -12.46 -3.71 -7.54
N SER A 3 -13.64 -3.15 -7.22
CA SER A 3 -13.88 -1.70 -7.11
C SER A 3 -13.04 -1.03 -6.01
N TYR A 4 -12.78 -1.72 -4.91
CA TYR A 4 -12.03 -1.18 -3.77
C TYR A 4 -10.51 -1.05 -4.06
N LEU A 5 -9.93 -1.96 -4.86
CA LEU A 5 -8.54 -1.83 -5.30
C LEU A 5 -8.36 -0.62 -6.22
N ARG A 6 -9.32 -0.38 -7.13
CA ARG A 6 -9.35 0.84 -7.95
C ARG A 6 -9.43 2.09 -7.08
N ARG A 7 -10.33 2.10 -6.10
CA ARG A 7 -10.46 3.22 -5.16
C ARG A 7 -9.16 3.47 -4.41
N SER A 8 -8.52 2.44 -3.87
CA SER A 8 -7.25 2.55 -3.16
C SER A 8 -6.15 3.14 -4.04
N ALA A 9 -6.00 2.67 -5.28
CA ALA A 9 -5.02 3.22 -6.23
C ALA A 9 -5.27 4.70 -6.56
N ILE A 10 -6.54 5.08 -6.78
CA ILE A 10 -6.93 6.47 -7.04
C ILE A 10 -6.61 7.35 -5.82
N GLN A 11 -6.99 6.92 -4.62
CA GLN A 11 -6.73 7.66 -3.38
C GLN A 11 -5.23 7.82 -3.12
N HIS A 12 -4.43 6.79 -3.37
CA HIS A 12 -2.97 6.87 -3.26
C HIS A 12 -2.37 7.90 -4.24
N ALA A 13 -2.84 7.92 -5.48
CA ALA A 13 -2.42 8.90 -6.47
C ALA A 13 -2.82 10.33 -6.07
N LEU A 14 -4.06 10.53 -5.63
CA LEU A 14 -4.55 11.82 -5.14
C LEU A 14 -3.72 12.33 -3.95
N GLY A 15 -3.45 11.47 -2.96
CA GLY A 15 -2.62 11.82 -1.82
C GLY A 15 -1.18 12.19 -2.21
N SER A 16 -0.60 11.48 -3.19
CA SER A 16 0.74 11.78 -3.70
C SER A 16 0.80 13.15 -4.37
N VAL A 17 -0.22 13.51 -5.16
CA VAL A 17 -0.32 14.82 -5.83
C VAL A 17 -0.55 15.93 -4.81
N SER A 18 -1.50 15.75 -3.90
CA SER A 18 -1.82 16.74 -2.86
C SER A 18 -0.61 17.06 -1.97
N SER A 19 0.15 16.03 -1.58
CA SER A 19 1.41 16.19 -0.84
C SER A 19 2.44 16.97 -1.66
N TYR A 20 2.63 16.61 -2.93
CA TYR A 20 3.55 17.33 -3.82
C TYR A 20 3.19 18.82 -3.97
N GLU A 21 1.91 19.14 -4.16
CA GLU A 21 1.44 20.53 -4.29
C GLU A 21 1.72 21.34 -3.02
N THR A 22 1.49 20.74 -1.85
CA THR A 22 1.79 21.35 -0.55
C THR A 22 3.28 21.66 -0.42
N TRP A 23 4.13 20.67 -0.71
CA TRP A 23 5.58 20.82 -0.66
C TRP A 23 6.09 21.84 -1.66
N LEU A 24 5.52 21.87 -2.87
CA LEU A 24 5.86 22.86 -3.89
C LEU A 24 5.47 24.27 -3.46
N GLY A 25 4.32 24.45 -2.81
CA GLY A 25 3.88 25.72 -2.23
C GLY A 25 4.87 26.22 -1.18
N GLN A 26 5.19 25.39 -0.19
CA GLN A 26 6.17 25.71 0.85
C GLN A 26 7.56 26.04 0.28
N TRP A 27 8.02 25.28 -0.73
CA TRP A 27 9.30 25.52 -1.38
C TRP A 27 9.35 26.88 -2.10
N LYS A 28 8.24 27.30 -2.73
CA LYS A 28 8.13 28.63 -3.37
C LYS A 28 8.18 29.77 -2.35
N GLU A 29 7.62 29.56 -1.16
CA GLU A 29 7.58 30.56 -0.10
C GLU A 29 8.92 30.69 0.65
N THR A 30 9.61 29.58 0.89
CA THR A 30 10.81 29.53 1.76
C THR A 30 12.14 29.69 1.02
N GLY A 31 12.18 29.49 -0.30
CA GLY A 31 13.34 29.78 -1.13
C GLY A 31 14.54 28.84 -0.90
N VAL A 32 14.67 27.84 -1.78
CA VAL A 32 15.93 27.27 -2.32
C VAL A 32 16.96 26.66 -1.36
N LEU A 33 16.73 26.59 -0.04
CA LEU A 33 17.66 25.88 0.87
C LEU A 33 17.76 24.37 0.60
N SER A 34 16.81 23.81 -0.15
CA SER A 34 16.82 22.43 -0.64
C SER A 34 16.37 22.33 -2.10
N GLY A 35 16.75 21.23 -2.76
CA GLY A 35 16.38 20.96 -4.15
C GLY A 35 14.86 20.97 -4.35
N ARG A 36 14.42 21.44 -5.52
CA ARG A 36 12.98 21.52 -5.87
C ARG A 36 12.30 20.16 -5.65
N PRO A 37 11.14 20.11 -4.96
CA PRO A 37 10.40 18.88 -4.78
C PRO A 37 10.09 18.20 -6.12
N LYS A 38 10.13 16.87 -6.15
CA LYS A 38 9.82 16.06 -7.33
C LYS A 38 8.61 15.19 -7.05
N LEU A 39 7.62 15.24 -7.94
CA LEU A 39 6.52 14.28 -7.93
C LEU A 39 7.05 12.92 -8.39
N THR A 40 6.95 11.93 -7.53
CA THR A 40 7.23 10.54 -7.89
C THR A 40 5.91 9.87 -8.23
N CYS A 41 5.84 9.28 -9.43
CA CYS A 41 4.65 8.56 -9.90
C CYS A 41 4.80 7.04 -9.78
N ARG A 42 6.05 6.54 -9.69
CA ARG A 42 6.36 5.12 -9.45
C ARG A 42 6.58 4.90 -7.96
N ASN A 43 5.49 5.02 -7.23
CA ASN A 43 5.49 4.82 -5.80
C ASN A 43 5.19 3.34 -5.59
N HIS A 44 5.99 2.63 -4.81
CA HIS A 44 5.76 1.23 -4.44
C HIS A 44 4.57 1.14 -3.46
N ALA A 45 3.41 1.63 -3.89
CA ALA A 45 2.19 1.67 -3.09
C ALA A 45 1.83 0.25 -2.69
N MET A 46 1.80 0.01 -1.38
CA MET A 46 1.33 -1.26 -0.85
C MET A 46 -0.20 -1.26 -0.94
N PRO A 47 -0.81 -2.18 -1.71
CA PRO A 47 -2.25 -2.25 -1.81
C PRO A 47 -2.85 -2.66 -0.47
N VAL A 48 -4.01 -2.10 -0.13
CA VAL A 48 -4.76 -2.52 1.04
C VAL A 48 -5.40 -3.87 0.77
N PHE A 49 -5.08 -4.88 1.59
CA PHE A 49 -5.76 -6.18 1.56
C PHE A 49 -6.89 -6.21 2.59
N TYR A 50 -8.12 -6.38 2.12
CA TYR A 50 -9.30 -6.51 2.98
C TYR A 50 -9.39 -7.92 3.56
N ARG A 51 -9.64 -8.01 4.88
CA ARG A 51 -9.88 -9.27 5.59
C ARG A 51 -11.01 -10.06 4.92
N ASP A 52 -10.84 -11.37 4.84
CA ASP A 52 -11.72 -12.39 4.26
C ASP A 52 -11.94 -12.33 2.75
N VAL A 53 -11.74 -11.17 2.13
CA VAL A 53 -11.88 -10.93 0.69
C VAL A 53 -10.56 -11.12 -0.05
N MET A 54 -9.46 -10.59 0.49
CA MET A 54 -8.13 -10.68 -0.12
C MET A 54 -7.01 -11.07 0.84
N TYR A 55 -7.27 -11.04 2.15
CA TYR A 55 -6.36 -11.51 3.18
C TYR A 55 -7.10 -12.48 4.09
N ARG A 56 -6.46 -13.60 4.41
CA ARG A 56 -6.90 -14.52 5.45
C ARG A 56 -5.69 -14.95 6.25
N GLU A 57 -5.83 -14.97 7.57
CA GLU A 57 -4.85 -15.61 8.43
C GLU A 57 -4.78 -17.11 8.12
N GLY A 58 -3.61 -17.68 8.37
CA GLY A 58 -3.39 -19.11 8.37
C GLY A 58 -4.09 -19.83 9.51
N ALA A 59 -3.77 -21.11 9.68
CA ALA A 59 -4.19 -21.83 10.87
C ALA A 59 -3.54 -21.24 12.12
N GLU A 60 -4.24 -21.31 13.25
CA GLU A 60 -3.75 -20.83 14.55
C GLU A 60 -2.35 -21.41 14.87
N GLY A 61 -1.45 -20.54 15.35
CA GLY A 61 -0.07 -20.90 15.68
C GLY A 61 0.88 -21.06 14.50
N LYS A 62 0.44 -20.76 13.27
CA LYS A 62 1.31 -20.73 12.08
C LYS A 62 1.57 -19.31 11.61
N ASP A 63 2.83 -19.02 11.31
CA ASP A 63 3.25 -17.76 10.68
C ASP A 63 2.96 -17.76 9.16
N GLU A 64 1.70 -17.98 8.79
CA GLU A 64 1.25 -18.04 7.41
C GLU A 64 -0.01 -17.20 7.19
N ALA A 65 -0.16 -16.67 5.99
CA ALA A 65 -1.37 -16.01 5.54
C ALA A 65 -1.66 -16.37 4.08
N TYR A 66 -2.88 -16.07 3.65
CA TYR A 66 -3.30 -16.25 2.27
C TYR A 66 -3.67 -14.90 1.68
N LEU A 67 -3.07 -14.58 0.54
CA LEU A 67 -3.35 -13.38 -0.22
C LEU A 67 -4.09 -13.74 -1.50
N LYS A 68 -5.19 -13.05 -1.79
CA LYS A 68 -5.88 -13.19 -3.07
C LYS A 68 -5.27 -12.25 -4.10
N LEU A 69 -4.52 -12.79 -5.05
CA LEU A 69 -3.80 -12.02 -6.08
C LEU A 69 -4.30 -12.41 -7.48
N TYR A 70 -4.17 -11.47 -8.41
CA TYR A 70 -4.48 -11.72 -9.82
C TYR A 70 -3.23 -12.28 -10.52
N ASP A 71 -3.34 -13.43 -11.16
CA ASP A 71 -2.21 -14.12 -11.80
C ASP A 71 -2.05 -13.79 -13.30
N GLY A 72 -2.87 -12.88 -13.83
CA GLY A 72 -2.96 -12.59 -15.27
C GLY A 72 -4.25 -13.12 -15.90
N HIS A 73 -4.89 -14.12 -15.28
CA HIS A 73 -6.11 -14.77 -15.78
C HIS A 73 -7.24 -14.76 -14.75
N ASP A 74 -6.94 -15.03 -13.48
CA ASP A 74 -7.94 -15.14 -12.40
C ASP A 74 -7.40 -14.67 -11.04
N TRP A 75 -8.32 -14.45 -10.09
CA TRP A 75 -8.02 -14.10 -8.71
C TRP A 75 -7.87 -15.37 -7.86
N LYS A 76 -6.63 -15.73 -7.54
CA LYS A 76 -6.29 -16.94 -6.80
C LYS A 76 -5.72 -16.63 -5.43
N TRP A 77 -5.88 -17.58 -4.50
CA TRP A 77 -5.26 -17.51 -3.19
C TRP A 77 -3.83 -18.04 -3.26
N PHE A 78 -2.90 -17.26 -2.74
CA PHE A 78 -1.49 -17.61 -2.62
C PHE A 78 -1.12 -17.65 -1.15
N ARG A 79 -0.50 -18.75 -0.72
CA ARG A 79 0.06 -18.87 0.62
C ARG A 79 1.35 -18.05 0.70
N VAL A 80 1.45 -17.20 1.71
CA VAL A 80 2.64 -16.44 2.05
C VAL A 80 3.06 -16.78 3.47
N TYR A 81 4.37 -16.81 3.70
CA TYR A 81 4.92 -16.97 5.04
C TYR A 81 5.21 -15.59 5.61
N LEU A 82 4.65 -15.32 6.79
CA LEU A 82 4.90 -14.08 7.50
C LEU A 82 6.15 -14.29 8.37
N LYS A 83 6.97 -13.25 8.52
CA LYS A 83 8.01 -13.31 9.56
C LYS A 83 7.33 -13.04 10.89
N ARG A 84 7.76 -13.74 11.93
CA ARG A 84 7.25 -13.55 13.29
C ARG A 84 7.38 -12.12 13.80
N THR A 85 8.37 -11.36 13.30
CA THR A 85 8.53 -9.91 13.57
C THR A 85 7.44 -9.04 12.96
N ASP A 86 6.83 -9.47 11.86
CA ASP A 86 5.81 -8.70 11.13
C ASP A 86 4.40 -8.90 11.74
N VAL A 87 4.20 -9.99 12.49
CA VAL A 87 2.91 -10.37 13.11
C VAL A 87 2.72 -9.75 14.51
N LEU A 88 3.81 -9.45 15.23
CA LEU A 88 3.78 -9.01 16.63
C LEU A 88 3.18 -7.60 16.86
N TYR A 89 2.81 -6.86 15.80
CA TYR A 89 2.16 -5.55 15.91
C TYR A 89 0.66 -5.63 16.24
N GLU A 90 0.06 -6.83 16.26
CA GLU A 90 -1.38 -7.01 16.49
C GLU A 90 -1.76 -7.44 17.92
N THR A 91 -0.78 -7.59 18.83
CA THR A 91 -1.00 -8.05 20.23
C THR A 91 -0.42 -7.11 21.30
N GLY A 92 -0.44 -5.79 21.06
CA GLY A 92 -0.06 -4.76 22.03
C GLY A 92 -1.23 -3.90 22.47
#